data_AF-A0A836WLM4-F1
#
_entry.id   AF-A0A836WLM4-F1
#
_cell.length_a   1.000
_cell.length_b   1.000
_cell.length_c   1.000
_cell.angle_alpha   90.00
_cell.angle_beta   90.00
_cell.angle_gamma   90.00
#
_symmetry.space_group_name_H-M   'P 1'
#
loop_
_entity.id
_entity.type
_entity.pdbx_description
1 polymer ?
#
loop_
_entity_poly.entity_id
_entity_poly.type
_entity_poly.pdbx_seq_one_letter_code
_entity_poly.pdbx_strand_id
1 'polypeptide(L)'
;MNLVVLSSRKNISNIADIKVTEKAVKSYLDSFPGTSYLLYHDAPPFPLDGVPSDPDAILTLLLAFEDKFNPIDYLTILGGDEIIPFFKLPNPCDDDDQDVLSDNPYASRDDEYLVPERAVGRIPSAGNGQFMIDQLTKKTLGEGAFGISAKVWIKASEQVYRVVGNVGDLKTAPPVTIEGFDKT
;
A
#
# COMPACT_ATOMS: atom_id res chain seq x y z
N MET A 1 -7.38 16.09 -6.24
CA MET A 1 -6.59 15.31 -5.28
C MET A 1 -7.49 14.89 -4.16
N ASN A 2 -8.02 13.68 -4.29
CA ASN A 2 -8.90 13.03 -3.32
C ASN A 2 -8.20 11.78 -2.79
N LEU A 3 -7.97 11.74 -1.48
CA LEU A 3 -7.33 10.64 -0.78
C LEU A 3 -8.39 9.85 0.01
N VAL A 4 -8.42 8.53 -0.16
CA VAL A 4 -9.22 7.64 0.67
C VAL A 4 -8.30 6.70 1.43
N VAL A 5 -8.45 6.66 2.76
CA VAL A 5 -7.90 5.59 3.59
C VAL A 5 -8.98 4.53 3.74
N LEU A 6 -8.74 3.33 3.22
CA LEU A 6 -9.66 2.19 3.26
C LEU A 6 -9.25 1.19 4.34
N SER A 7 -10.19 0.72 5.15
CA SER A 7 -9.95 -0.34 6.13
C SER A 7 -11.24 -1.10 6.53
N SER A 8 -11.10 -2.08 7.43
CA SER A 8 -12.22 -2.73 8.13
C SER A 8 -12.20 -2.27 9.59
N ARG A 9 -13.26 -1.61 10.04
CA ARG A 9 -13.37 -1.14 11.43
C ARG A 9 -13.42 -2.31 12.40
N LYS A 10 -14.12 -3.39 12.02
CA LYS A 10 -14.24 -4.60 12.85
C LYS A 10 -12.89 -5.31 12.96
N ASN A 11 -12.22 -5.57 11.82
CA ASN A 11 -11.01 -6.37 11.80
C ASN A 11 -9.81 -5.60 12.36
N ILE A 12 -9.69 -4.30 12.07
CA ILE A 12 -8.62 -3.46 12.64
C ILE A 12 -8.72 -3.35 14.16
N SER A 13 -9.95 -3.36 14.71
CA SER A 13 -10.18 -3.33 16.16
C SER A 13 -9.69 -4.58 16.88
N ASN A 14 -9.43 -5.68 16.15
CA ASN A 14 -8.85 -6.90 16.74
C ASN A 14 -7.35 -6.77 16.99
N ILE A 15 -6.68 -5.83 16.34
CA ILE A 15 -5.21 -5.68 16.38
C ILE A 15 -4.75 -4.32 16.90
N ALA A 16 -5.64 -3.33 16.99
CA ALA A 16 -5.35 -1.96 17.40
C ALA A 16 -6.52 -1.34 18.18
N ASP A 17 -6.23 -0.38 19.05
CA ASP A 17 -7.28 0.47 19.62
C ASP A 17 -7.88 1.37 18.53
N ILE A 18 -9.19 1.26 18.31
CA ILE A 18 -9.87 1.96 17.21
C ILE A 18 -9.80 3.48 17.35
N LYS A 19 -9.87 4.03 18.57
CA LYS A 19 -9.81 5.48 18.79
C LYS A 19 -8.41 6.02 18.52
N VAL A 20 -7.38 5.27 18.91
CA VAL A 20 -5.98 5.61 18.62
C VAL A 20 -5.75 5.55 17.11
N THR A 21 -6.25 4.51 16.44
CA THR A 21 -6.14 4.32 15.00
C THR A 21 -6.83 5.45 14.23
N GLU A 22 -8.10 5.75 14.54
CA GLU A 22 -8.86 6.82 13.90
C GLU A 22 -8.21 8.20 14.13
N LYS A 23 -7.60 8.43 15.31
CA LYS A 23 -6.83 9.66 15.58
C LYS A 23 -5.56 9.76 14.72
N ALA A 24 -4.84 8.65 14.55
CA ALA A 24 -3.64 8.59 13.70
C ALA A 24 -4.00 8.82 12.24
N VAL A 25 -5.03 8.14 11.73
CA VAL A 25 -5.56 8.34 10.38
C VAL A 25 -6.01 9.79 10.20
N LYS A 26 -6.77 10.35 11.15
CA LYS A 26 -7.18 11.76 11.06
C LYS A 26 -5.97 12.69 10.94
N SER A 27 -4.92 12.47 11.75
CA SER A 27 -3.71 13.29 11.68
C SER A 27 -3.00 13.19 10.33
N TYR A 28 -2.98 11.99 9.73
CA TYR A 28 -2.47 11.76 8.38
C TYR A 28 -3.33 12.47 7.32
N LEU A 29 -4.65 12.31 7.38
CA LEU A 29 -5.60 12.95 6.46
C LEU A 29 -5.58 14.49 6.56
N ASP A 30 -5.44 15.06 7.76
CA ASP A 30 -5.34 16.51 8.01
C ASP A 30 -4.06 17.12 7.39
N SER A 31 -3.02 16.30 7.16
CA SER A 31 -1.77 16.72 6.52
C SER A 31 -1.84 16.71 4.99
N PHE A 32 -2.86 16.09 4.42
CA PHE A 32 -3.07 16.01 2.99
C PHE A 32 -3.68 17.33 2.48
N PRO A 33 -3.11 17.97 1.45
CA PRO A 33 -3.56 19.28 0.98
C PRO A 33 -4.91 19.25 0.22
N GLY A 34 -5.41 18.06 -0.14
CA GLY A 34 -6.65 17.89 -0.88
C GLY A 34 -7.82 17.40 -0.01
N THR A 35 -8.88 16.92 -0.66
CA THR A 35 -10.01 16.31 0.04
C THR A 35 -9.62 14.90 0.49
N SER A 36 -9.99 14.52 1.71
CA SER A 36 -9.62 13.23 2.26
C SER A 36 -10.75 12.57 3.05
N TYR A 37 -10.80 11.24 2.99
CA TYR A 37 -11.82 10.42 3.65
C TYR A 37 -11.20 9.20 4.33
N LEU A 38 -11.79 8.80 5.45
CA LEU A 38 -11.62 7.47 6.02
C LEU A 38 -12.87 6.65 5.68
N LEU A 39 -12.68 5.57 4.93
CA LEU A 39 -13.73 4.66 4.52
C LEU A 39 -13.52 3.31 5.20
N TYR A 40 -14.52 2.89 5.96
CA TYR A 40 -14.61 1.52 6.45
C TYR A 40 -15.60 0.75 5.61
N HIS A 41 -15.18 -0.40 5.05
CA HIS A 41 -16.08 -1.19 4.22
C HIS A 41 -17.21 -1.86 5.04
N ASP A 42 -17.03 -2.01 6.35
CA ASP A 42 -17.92 -2.75 7.26
C ASP A 42 -18.58 -1.88 8.34
N ALA A 43 -18.18 -0.61 8.45
CA ALA A 43 -18.75 0.35 9.40
C ALA A 43 -18.67 1.79 8.87
N PRO A 44 -19.27 2.06 7.70
CA PRO A 44 -19.15 3.36 7.05
C PRO A 44 -19.81 4.46 7.90
N PRO A 45 -19.19 5.65 8.03
CA PRO A 45 -19.95 6.84 8.32
C PRO A 45 -20.58 7.36 7.01
N PHE A 46 -21.91 7.22 6.88
CA PHE A 46 -22.77 7.77 5.81
C PHE A 46 -22.56 7.22 4.37
N PRO A 47 -23.54 7.43 3.48
CA PRO A 47 -24.77 6.68 3.26
C PRO A 47 -24.58 5.45 2.33
N LEU A 48 -23.42 4.79 2.38
CA LEU A 48 -23.22 3.50 1.72
C LEU A 48 -23.43 2.38 2.75
N ASP A 49 -24.03 1.28 2.32
CA ASP A 49 -24.15 0.09 3.16
C ASP A 49 -22.78 -0.58 3.30
N GLY A 50 -22.55 -1.18 4.47
CA GLY A 50 -21.36 -2.00 4.65
C GLY A 50 -21.41 -3.23 3.75
N VAL A 51 -20.26 -3.60 3.19
CA VAL A 51 -20.07 -4.78 2.36
C VAL A 51 -19.26 -5.85 3.09
N PRO A 52 -19.41 -7.14 2.74
CA PRO A 52 -18.57 -8.21 3.28
C PRO A 52 -17.07 -7.95 3.07
N SER A 53 -16.22 -8.60 3.89
CA SER A 53 -14.76 -8.60 3.72
C SER A 53 -14.36 -9.49 2.54
N ASP A 54 -14.76 -9.10 1.34
CA ASP A 54 -14.55 -9.78 0.07
C ASP A 54 -14.02 -8.75 -0.95
N PRO A 55 -12.97 -9.06 -1.73
CA PRO A 55 -12.30 -8.06 -2.56
C PRO A 55 -13.22 -7.46 -3.64
N ASP A 56 -14.09 -8.27 -4.28
CA ASP A 56 -15.03 -7.79 -5.30
C ASP A 56 -16.11 -6.88 -4.68
N ALA A 57 -16.62 -7.25 -3.49
CA ALA A 57 -17.59 -6.43 -2.77
C ALA A 57 -17.00 -5.08 -2.33
N ILE A 58 -15.74 -5.07 -1.89
CA ILE A 58 -15.01 -3.86 -1.51
C ILE A 58 -14.72 -2.99 -2.75
N LEU A 59 -14.35 -3.58 -3.88
CA LEU A 59 -14.16 -2.85 -5.13
C LEU A 59 -15.48 -2.18 -5.56
N THR A 60 -16.60 -2.90 -5.50
CA THR A 60 -17.93 -2.36 -5.79
C THR A 60 -18.27 -1.17 -4.88
N LEU A 61 -17.91 -1.24 -3.59
CA LEU A 61 -18.09 -0.13 -2.66
C LEU A 61 -17.26 1.10 -3.05
N LEU A 62 -16.01 0.91 -3.50
CA LEU A 62 -15.15 2.01 -3.95
C LEU A 62 -15.75 2.70 -5.19
N LEU A 63 -16.25 1.94 -6.15
CA LEU A 63 -16.92 2.50 -7.33
C LEU A 63 -18.19 3.29 -6.94
N ALA A 64 -19.02 2.72 -6.06
CA ALA A 64 -20.20 3.41 -5.55
C ALA A 64 -19.86 4.68 -4.74
N PHE A 65 -18.71 4.68 -4.07
CA PHE A 65 -18.19 5.87 -3.40
C PHE A 65 -17.79 6.95 -4.42
N GLU A 66 -17.07 6.59 -5.47
CA GLU A 66 -16.67 7.54 -6.53
C GLU A 66 -17.89 8.16 -7.24
N ASP A 67 -18.90 7.34 -7.56
CA ASP A 67 -20.14 7.78 -8.20
C ASP A 67 -20.91 8.80 -7.36
N LYS A 68 -20.88 8.65 -6.03
CA LYS A 68 -21.63 9.48 -5.09
C LYS A 68 -20.87 10.70 -4.62
N PHE A 69 -19.54 10.61 -4.59
CA PHE A 69 -18.67 11.63 -4.03
C PHE A 69 -17.73 12.17 -5.10
N ASN A 70 -16.43 11.90 -4.97
CA ASN A 70 -15.40 12.35 -5.89
C ASN A 70 -14.57 11.15 -6.34
N PRO A 71 -14.03 11.17 -7.58
CA PRO A 71 -13.04 10.19 -8.01
C PRO A 71 -11.86 10.14 -7.04
N ILE A 72 -11.46 8.94 -6.65
CA ILE A 72 -10.33 8.64 -5.79
C ILE A 72 -9.06 8.78 -6.63
N ASP A 73 -8.20 9.74 -6.28
CA ASP A 73 -6.89 9.90 -6.90
C ASP A 73 -5.85 9.00 -6.21
N TYR A 74 -5.98 8.87 -4.88
CA TYR A 74 -5.07 8.11 -4.01
C TYR A 74 -5.88 7.23 -3.06
N LEU A 75 -5.62 5.93 -3.07
CA LEU A 75 -6.19 4.95 -2.15
C LEU A 75 -5.08 4.39 -1.27
N THR A 76 -5.18 4.62 0.03
CA THR A 76 -4.31 4.01 1.04
C THR A 76 -5.07 2.91 1.77
N ILE A 77 -4.70 1.66 1.53
CA ILE A 77 -5.23 0.52 2.26
C ILE A 77 -4.51 0.42 3.61
N LEU A 78 -5.26 0.41 4.70
CA LEU A 78 -4.74 0.29 6.06
C LEU A 78 -5.07 -1.10 6.64
N GLY A 79 -4.06 -1.95 6.75
CA GLY A 79 -4.18 -3.32 7.23
C GLY A 79 -3.59 -4.39 6.29
N GLY A 80 -3.44 -5.62 6.80
CA GLY A 80 -3.06 -6.78 6.00
C GLY A 80 -4.24 -7.43 5.28
N ASP A 81 -4.01 -8.60 4.69
CA ASP A 81 -5.02 -9.43 3.98
C ASP A 81 -6.22 -9.77 4.89
N GLU A 82 -5.97 -9.93 6.19
CA GLU A 82 -6.98 -10.22 7.21
C GLU A 82 -7.93 -9.04 7.49
N ILE A 83 -7.56 -7.83 7.06
CA ILE A 83 -8.34 -6.60 7.24
C ILE A 83 -8.97 -6.18 5.91
N ILE A 84 -8.16 -6.04 4.87
CA ILE A 84 -8.58 -5.80 3.49
C ILE A 84 -7.96 -6.88 2.61
N PRO A 85 -8.75 -7.83 2.07
CA PRO A 85 -8.23 -8.96 1.33
C PRO A 85 -7.58 -8.53 0.01
N PHE A 86 -6.55 -9.25 -0.41
CA PHE A 86 -6.00 -9.15 -1.75
C PHE A 86 -6.92 -9.82 -2.78
N PHE A 87 -6.84 -9.36 -4.02
CA PHE A 87 -7.28 -10.18 -5.15
C PHE A 87 -6.29 -11.31 -5.38
N LYS A 88 -6.79 -12.48 -5.79
CA LYS A 88 -5.98 -13.61 -6.25
C LYS A 88 -6.01 -13.63 -7.76
N LEU A 89 -4.94 -13.14 -8.38
CA LEU A 89 -4.81 -13.08 -9.83
C LEU A 89 -4.05 -14.31 -10.33
N PRO A 90 -4.33 -14.82 -11.54
CA PRO A 90 -3.56 -15.93 -12.08
C PRO A 90 -2.08 -15.54 -12.18
N ASN A 91 -1.20 -16.39 -11.67
CA ASN A 91 0.24 -16.17 -11.80
C ASN A 91 0.68 -16.42 -13.25
N PRO A 92 1.24 -15.41 -13.96
CA PRO A 92 1.74 -15.61 -15.33
C PRO A 92 3.10 -16.31 -15.38
N CYS A 93 3.76 -16.51 -14.23
CA CYS A 93 5.06 -17.14 -14.14
C CYS A 93 4.95 -18.67 -14.15
N ASP A 94 5.93 -19.33 -14.76
CA ASP A 94 6.09 -20.79 -14.71
C ASP A 94 6.84 -21.17 -13.42
N ASP A 95 6.13 -21.04 -12.29
CA ASP A 95 6.59 -21.42 -10.96
C ASP A 95 5.50 -22.23 -10.21
N ASP A 96 5.76 -22.58 -8.94
CA ASP A 96 4.85 -23.40 -8.15
C ASP A 96 3.61 -22.63 -7.63
N ASP A 97 3.63 -21.30 -7.67
CA ASP A 97 2.54 -20.45 -7.16
C ASP A 97 1.41 -20.33 -8.19
N GLN A 98 0.19 -20.67 -7.78
CA GLN A 98 -0.98 -20.58 -8.67
C GLN A 98 -1.48 -19.14 -8.83
N ASP A 99 -1.44 -18.36 -7.74
CA ASP A 99 -2.04 -17.04 -7.65
C ASP A 99 -1.02 -15.99 -7.20
N VAL A 100 -1.17 -14.77 -7.71
CA VAL A 100 -0.52 -13.56 -7.24
C VAL A 100 -1.51 -12.76 -6.39
N LEU A 101 -1.17 -12.54 -5.12
CA LEU A 101 -1.91 -11.64 -4.25
C LEU A 101 -1.67 -10.18 -4.68
N SER A 102 -2.74 -9.47 -5.05
CA SER A 102 -2.64 -8.17 -5.70
C SER A 102 -3.65 -7.16 -5.17
N ASP A 103 -3.19 -5.92 -5.00
CA ASP A 103 -4.04 -4.74 -4.79
C ASP A 103 -4.38 -4.03 -6.11
N ASN A 104 -3.81 -4.46 -7.23
CA ASN A 104 -3.92 -3.76 -8.51
C ASN A 104 -5.36 -3.61 -9.03
N PRO A 105 -6.28 -4.58 -8.82
CA PRO A 105 -7.68 -4.36 -9.17
C PRO A 105 -8.35 -3.25 -8.35
N TYR A 106 -7.93 -2.98 -7.10
CA TYR A 106 -8.39 -1.79 -6.37
C TYR A 106 -7.88 -0.47 -6.98
N ALA A 107 -6.90 -0.51 -7.89
CA ALA A 107 -6.39 0.65 -8.61
C ALA A 107 -7.18 0.96 -9.88
N SER A 108 -8.08 0.06 -10.27
CA SER A 108 -8.71 0.08 -11.58
C SER A 108 -10.23 0.28 -11.45
N ARG A 109 -10.84 0.96 -12.42
CA ARG A 109 -12.29 1.24 -12.46
C ARG A 109 -13.06 0.27 -13.36
N ASP A 110 -12.34 -0.51 -14.15
CA ASP A 110 -12.87 -1.57 -15.00
C ASP A 110 -12.10 -2.88 -14.77
N ASP A 111 -12.41 -3.89 -15.59
CA ASP A 111 -11.81 -5.22 -15.50
C ASP A 111 -10.35 -5.25 -16.02
N GLU A 112 -9.86 -4.16 -16.65
CA GLU A 112 -8.49 -4.06 -17.19
C GLU A 112 -7.52 -3.57 -16.11
N TYR A 113 -7.28 -4.44 -15.12
CA TYR A 113 -6.47 -4.09 -13.96
C TYR A 113 -4.99 -3.77 -14.28
N LEU A 114 -4.52 -4.01 -15.51
CA LEU A 114 -3.16 -3.66 -15.93
C LEU A 114 -2.97 -2.17 -16.19
N VAL A 115 -4.06 -1.39 -16.27
CA VAL A 115 -4.04 0.05 -16.52
C VAL A 115 -4.66 0.79 -15.32
N PRO A 116 -3.91 1.00 -14.23
CA PRO A 116 -4.45 1.62 -13.03
C PRO A 116 -4.82 3.09 -13.28
N GLU A 117 -6.03 3.49 -12.92
CA GLU A 117 -6.50 4.87 -13.04
C GLU A 117 -6.55 5.63 -11.71
N ARG A 118 -6.12 5.00 -10.61
CA ARG A 118 -5.83 5.65 -9.32
C ARG A 118 -4.57 5.07 -8.68
N ALA A 119 -3.86 5.87 -7.89
CA ALA A 119 -2.70 5.38 -7.16
C ALA A 119 -3.14 4.57 -5.93
N VAL A 120 -2.61 3.36 -5.75
CA VAL A 120 -2.91 2.50 -4.59
C VAL A 120 -1.63 2.21 -3.82
N GLY A 121 -1.70 2.31 -2.51
CA GLY A 121 -0.65 1.87 -1.59
C GLY A 121 -1.26 1.17 -0.37
N ARG A 122 -0.50 0.28 0.26
CA ARG A 122 -0.91 -0.44 1.46
C ARG A 122 0.06 -0.19 2.61
N ILE A 123 -0.49 0.10 3.79
CA ILE A 123 0.24 0.08 5.06
C ILE A 123 -0.14 -1.22 5.78
N PRO A 124 0.67 -2.28 5.67
CA PRO A 124 0.33 -3.58 6.24
C PRO A 124 0.43 -3.57 7.77
N SER A 125 -0.40 -4.40 8.41
CA SER A 125 -0.39 -4.58 9.86
C SER A 125 0.78 -5.44 10.35
N ALA A 126 1.20 -6.43 9.54
CA ALA A 126 2.04 -7.54 9.98
C ALA A 126 1.53 -8.19 11.29
N GLY A 127 0.22 -8.21 11.52
CA GLY A 127 -0.40 -8.69 12.76
C GLY A 127 -0.20 -7.78 13.99
N ASN A 128 0.36 -6.57 13.81
CA ASN A 128 0.64 -5.63 14.89
C ASN A 128 0.07 -4.23 14.58
N GLY A 129 -1.02 -3.88 15.24
CA GLY A 129 -1.69 -2.60 15.02
C GLY A 129 -0.84 -1.37 15.39
N GLN A 130 0.04 -1.48 16.39
CA GLN A 130 0.93 -0.38 16.75
C GLN A 130 1.99 -0.15 15.67
N PHE A 131 2.60 -1.22 15.14
CA PHE A 131 3.55 -1.11 14.04
C PHE A 131 2.94 -0.42 12.81
N MET A 132 1.70 -0.77 12.47
CA MET A 132 0.94 -0.16 11.39
C MET A 132 0.72 1.35 11.60
N ILE A 133 0.29 1.74 12.81
CA ILE A 133 0.10 3.15 13.18
C ILE A 133 1.43 3.90 13.12
N ASP A 134 2.51 3.28 13.58
CA ASP A 134 3.85 3.86 13.52
C ASP A 134 4.30 4.06 12.07
N GLN A 135 4.03 3.13 11.16
CA GLN A 135 4.33 3.31 9.73
C GLN A 135 3.49 4.41 9.10
N LEU A 136 2.18 4.47 9.39
CA LEU A 136 1.27 5.49 8.87
C LEU A 136 1.69 6.91 9.31
N THR A 137 2.14 7.04 10.56
CA THR A 137 2.51 8.33 11.15
C THR A 137 4.00 8.66 11.00
N LYS A 138 4.77 7.76 10.38
CA LYS A 138 6.20 7.92 10.19
C LYS A 138 6.45 9.14 9.30
N LYS A 139 6.91 10.22 9.92
CA LYS A 139 7.48 11.35 9.19
C LYS A 139 8.86 10.94 8.73
N THR A 140 9.03 10.72 7.44
CA THR A 140 10.36 10.60 6.83
C THR A 140 11.05 11.95 6.88
N LEU A 141 11.72 12.24 8.00
CA LEU A 141 12.80 13.23 8.04
C LEU A 141 14.00 12.56 7.39
N GLY A 142 14.04 12.55 6.06
CA GLY A 142 15.09 11.84 5.32
C GLY A 142 16.42 12.58 5.41
N GLU A 143 17.35 12.10 6.25
CA GLU A 143 18.78 12.25 6.03
C GLU A 143 19.20 11.35 4.85
N GLY A 144 18.92 11.79 3.62
CA GLY A 144 19.34 11.12 2.38
C GLY A 144 18.61 9.81 2.04
N ALA A 145 18.67 9.40 0.77
CA ALA A 145 18.19 8.09 0.33
C ALA A 145 19.22 6.98 0.64
N PHE A 146 18.73 5.77 0.82
CA PHE A 146 19.52 4.55 0.89
C PHE A 146 19.21 3.68 -0.35
N GLY A 147 20.24 3.33 -1.11
CA GLY A 147 20.09 2.52 -2.32
C GLY A 147 21.01 1.30 -2.30
N ILE A 148 20.46 0.15 -2.67
CA ILE A 148 21.21 -1.08 -2.93
C ILE A 148 20.74 -1.70 -4.26
N SER A 149 21.67 -2.21 -5.06
CA SER A 149 21.39 -2.85 -6.34
C SER A 149 22.17 -4.15 -6.49
N ALA A 150 21.62 -5.15 -7.16
CA ALA A 150 22.43 -6.28 -7.59
C ALA A 150 23.49 -5.81 -8.61
N LYS A 151 24.72 -6.33 -8.55
CA LYS A 151 25.81 -5.88 -9.45
C LYS A 151 25.42 -5.91 -10.93
N VAL A 152 24.64 -6.90 -11.36
CA VAL A 152 24.17 -7.05 -12.76
C VAL A 152 23.14 -6.00 -13.17
N TRP A 153 22.43 -5.39 -12.21
CA TRP A 153 21.39 -4.38 -12.42
C TRP A 153 21.86 -2.94 -12.15
N ILE A 154 23.13 -2.74 -11.77
CA ILE A 154 23.61 -1.44 -11.27
C ILE A 154 23.23 -0.28 -12.19
N LYS A 155 23.53 -0.36 -13.50
CA LYS A 155 23.25 0.72 -14.46
C LYS A 155 21.77 1.10 -14.51
N ALA A 156 20.88 0.11 -14.47
CA ALA A 156 19.44 0.35 -14.45
C ALA A 156 19.02 0.98 -13.12
N SER A 157 19.52 0.49 -11.99
CA SER A 157 19.25 1.05 -10.68
C SER A 157 19.76 2.48 -10.52
N GLU A 158 20.91 2.84 -11.10
CA GLU A 158 21.41 4.22 -11.12
C GLU A 158 20.41 5.18 -11.79
N GLN A 159 19.71 4.71 -12.83
CA GLN A 159 18.74 5.55 -13.55
C GLN A 159 17.52 5.90 -12.70
N VAL A 160 17.14 4.99 -11.80
CA VAL A 160 16.01 5.17 -10.87
C VAL A 160 16.48 5.93 -9.62
N TYR A 161 17.63 5.56 -9.07
CA TYR A 161 18.12 6.06 -7.79
C TYR A 161 18.47 7.55 -7.81
N ARG A 162 18.94 8.09 -8.95
CA ARG A 162 19.27 9.52 -9.08
C ARG A 162 18.11 10.48 -8.77
N VAL A 163 16.86 10.00 -8.83
CA VAL A 163 15.68 10.81 -8.52
C VAL A 163 15.56 11.04 -7.01
N VAL A 164 16.11 10.12 -6.20
CA VAL A 164 15.96 10.11 -4.74
C VAL A 164 17.28 10.29 -3.99
N GLY A 165 18.44 10.12 -4.65
CA GLY A 165 19.75 10.27 -4.02
C GLY A 165 20.91 10.45 -5.01
N ASN A 166 22.13 10.52 -4.49
CA ASN A 166 23.34 10.58 -5.31
C ASN A 166 23.74 9.16 -5.74
N VAL A 167 23.88 8.94 -7.05
CA VAL A 167 24.27 7.66 -7.64
C VAL A 167 25.55 7.08 -7.04
N GLY A 168 26.50 7.93 -6.61
CA GLY A 168 27.73 7.49 -5.93
C GLY A 168 27.51 6.78 -4.59
N ASP A 169 26.34 6.97 -3.96
CA ASP A 169 25.98 6.33 -2.69
C ASP A 169 25.30 4.97 -2.90
N LEU A 170 24.95 4.59 -4.14
CA LEU A 170 24.31 3.33 -4.47
C LEU A 170 25.23 2.14 -4.16
N LYS A 171 24.82 1.29 -3.22
CA LYS A 171 25.58 0.09 -2.84
C LYS A 171 25.27 -1.07 -3.77
N THR A 172 26.19 -2.04 -3.88
CA THR A 172 25.97 -3.27 -4.65
C THR A 172 25.86 -4.50 -3.76
N ALA A 173 24.99 -5.44 -4.15
CA ALA A 173 24.84 -6.76 -3.56
C ALA A 173 25.29 -7.87 -4.54
N PRO A 174 26.01 -8.91 -4.07
CA PRO A 174 26.67 -8.96 -2.78
C PRO A 174 27.73 -7.85 -2.67
N PRO A 175 28.01 -7.33 -1.46
CA PRO A 175 29.01 -6.27 -1.27
C PRO A 175 30.46 -6.77 -1.46
N VAL A 176 30.62 -8.07 -1.74
CA VAL A 176 31.90 -8.73 -1.96
C VAL A 176 31.91 -9.39 -3.34
N THR A 177 33.06 -9.33 -4.03
CA THR A 177 33.31 -10.11 -5.24
C THR A 177 33.66 -11.55 -4.85
N ILE A 178 33.70 -12.46 -5.83
CA ILE A 178 34.17 -13.85 -5.60
C ILE A 178 35.59 -13.90 -4.98
N GLU A 179 36.40 -12.86 -5.25
CA GLU A 179 37.75 -12.70 -4.71
C GLU A 179 37.77 -12.30 -3.23
N GLY A 180 36.68 -11.72 -2.71
CA GLY A 180 36.50 -11.34 -1.31
C GLY A 180 35.52 -12.23 -0.54
N PHE A 181 35.07 -13.34 -1.14
CA PHE A 181 34.14 -14.27 -0.51
C PHE A 181 34.95 -15.35 0.24
N ASP A 182 35.12 -15.16 1.55
CA ASP A 182 35.82 -16.12 2.40
C ASP A 182 34.93 -17.37 2.60
N LYS A 183 35.37 -18.51 2.07
CA LYS A 183 34.67 -19.79 2.22
C LYS A 183 35.10 -20.42 3.54
N THR A 184 34.55 -19.94 4.64
CA THR A 184 34.55 -20.70 5.90
C THR A 184 33.60 -21.87 5.81
#